data_AF-A0A656K4C6-F1
#
_entry.id   AF-A0A656K4C6-F1
#
_cell.length_a   1.000
_cell.length_b   1.000
_cell.length_c   1.000
_cell.angle_alpha   90.00
_cell.angle_beta   90.00
_cell.angle_gamma   90.00
#
_symmetry.space_group_name_H-M   'P 1'
#
loop_
_entity.id
_entity.type
_entity.pdbx_description
1 polymer ?
#
loop_
_entity_poly.entity_id
_entity_poly.type
_entity_poly.pdbx_seq_one_letter_code
_entity_poly.pdbx_strand_id
1 'polypeptide(L)'
;MSDFARPLLHQALDASFGPGLEPETDTLFHPILRPSGATGPATQLTLLEAALHNFERKEAISGGFLRSASIDKGVDERHPKNISPEKFADLCRHLNIGRKYQDHLEEILEPVSQPGDSPMAARLNARSRFIANDLADMELYARAAFLRKHISGPAQAAVLDVVKRQSKPMFNGLPVVFEYITLLGVEIPRVVLIKPQATWTFTQVPLVLYVPHDPVAPFKEFATLAEVE
;
A
#
# COMPACT_ATOMS: atom_id res chain seq x y z
N MET A 1 5.28 1.16 8.49
CA MET A 1 6.34 0.14 8.37
C MET A 1 7.58 0.51 9.17
N SER A 2 8.12 1.73 9.04
CA SER A 2 9.31 2.18 9.80
C SER A 2 9.12 2.06 11.32
N ASP A 3 7.96 2.43 11.85
CA ASP A 3 7.67 2.30 13.29
C ASP A 3 7.61 0.85 13.79
N PHE A 4 7.20 -0.08 12.92
CA PHE A 4 7.21 -1.52 13.22
C PHE A 4 8.63 -2.10 13.16
N ALA A 5 9.40 -1.68 12.16
CA ALA A 5 10.74 -2.19 11.89
C ALA A 5 11.80 -1.68 12.88
N ARG A 6 11.72 -0.41 13.28
CA ARG A 6 12.69 0.27 14.14
C ARG A 6 13.02 -0.50 15.43
N PRO A 7 12.05 -0.85 16.30
CA PRO A 7 12.37 -1.55 17.55
C PRO A 7 12.94 -2.95 17.31
N LEU A 8 12.46 -3.66 16.27
CA LEU A 8 12.95 -4.99 15.91
C LEU A 8 14.40 -4.95 15.44
N LEU A 9 14.73 -3.97 14.58
CA LEU A 9 16.09 -3.80 14.06
C LEU A 9 17.04 -3.36 15.17
N HIS A 10 16.64 -2.40 16.00
CA HIS A 10 17.44 -1.96 17.14
C HIS A 10 17.78 -3.12 18.08
N GLN A 11 16.77 -3.92 18.46
CA GLN A 11 16.98 -5.09 19.30
C GLN A 11 17.91 -6.12 18.67
N ALA A 12 17.78 -6.37 17.36
CA ALA A 12 18.62 -7.32 16.64
C ALA A 12 20.08 -6.86 16.52
N LEU A 13 20.29 -5.55 16.31
CA LEU A 13 21.61 -4.93 16.29
C LEU A 13 22.29 -5.03 17.65
N ASP A 14 21.57 -4.70 18.73
CA ASP A 14 22.09 -4.81 20.09
C ASP A 14 22.46 -6.25 20.44
N ALA A 15 21.60 -7.21 20.10
CA ALA A 15 21.84 -8.63 20.37
C ALA A 15 23.05 -9.18 19.61
N SER A 16 23.30 -8.70 18.38
CA SER A 16 24.35 -9.24 17.50
C SER A 16 25.69 -8.51 17.62
N PHE A 17 25.65 -7.20 17.86
CA PHE A 17 26.83 -6.32 17.81
C PHE A 17 27.04 -5.50 19.10
N GLY A 18 26.18 -5.68 20.10
CA GLY A 18 26.16 -4.88 21.33
C GLY A 18 25.60 -3.48 21.11
N PRO A 19 25.30 -2.74 22.20
CA PRO A 19 24.64 -1.44 22.14
C PRO A 19 25.47 -0.38 21.43
N GLY A 20 24.79 0.61 20.85
CA GLY A 20 25.39 1.84 20.31
C GLY A 20 25.44 1.93 18.79
N LEU A 21 24.75 1.05 18.06
CA LEU A 21 24.34 1.33 16.68
C LEU A 21 22.95 1.95 16.72
N GLU A 22 22.76 3.06 16.03
CA GLU A 22 21.49 3.76 15.97
C GLU A 22 20.88 3.61 14.58
N PRO A 23 19.80 2.80 14.41
CA PRO A 23 19.20 2.51 13.11
C PRO A 23 18.86 3.74 12.27
N GLU A 24 18.50 4.86 12.89
CA GLU A 24 18.00 6.05 12.20
C GLU A 24 19.09 7.08 11.88
N THR A 25 20.27 6.97 12.47
CA THR A 25 21.34 7.96 12.27
C THR A 25 22.59 7.36 11.67
N ASP A 26 22.92 6.13 12.03
CA ASP A 26 24.03 5.43 11.41
C ASP A 26 23.64 5.04 9.99
N THR A 27 24.59 5.13 9.07
CA THR A 27 24.33 4.94 7.65
C THR A 27 25.11 3.77 7.08
N LEU A 28 24.51 3.10 6.10
CA LEU A 28 25.18 2.20 5.18
C LEU A 28 25.51 2.98 3.91
N PHE A 29 26.80 3.21 3.70
CA PHE A 29 27.35 3.69 2.45
C PHE A 29 27.61 2.50 1.52
N HIS A 30 26.94 2.50 0.37
CA HIS A 30 27.10 1.50 -0.69
C HIS A 30 27.39 2.19 -2.03
N PRO A 31 28.64 2.08 -2.55
CA PRO A 31 28.97 2.62 -3.86
C PRO A 31 28.40 1.72 -4.97
N ILE A 32 27.72 2.32 -5.96
CA ILE A 32 27.25 1.59 -7.13
C ILE A 32 28.38 1.58 -8.18
N LEU A 33 28.77 0.41 -8.69
CA LEU A 33 29.61 0.35 -9.90
C LEU A 33 28.75 0.45 -11.14
N ARG A 34 29.10 1.38 -12.03
CA ARG A 34 28.49 1.43 -13.37
C ARG A 34 29.04 0.28 -14.22
N PRO A 35 28.29 -0.18 -15.23
CA PRO A 35 28.75 -1.19 -16.18
C PRO A 35 30.07 -0.82 -16.89
N SER A 36 30.38 0.47 -16.98
CA SER A 36 31.63 1.00 -17.53
C SER A 36 32.85 0.83 -16.62
N GLY A 37 32.70 0.27 -15.41
CA GLY A 37 33.74 0.17 -14.39
C GLY A 37 33.98 1.47 -13.61
N ALA A 38 33.30 2.57 -13.96
CA ALA A 38 33.34 3.81 -13.20
C ALA A 38 32.46 3.74 -11.95
N THR A 39 32.88 4.36 -10.85
CA THR A 39 32.02 4.52 -9.66
C THR A 39 30.83 5.43 -10.02
N GLY A 40 29.63 4.90 -9.88
CA GLY A 40 28.37 5.63 -10.01
C GLY A 40 28.04 6.43 -8.74
N PRO A 41 26.85 7.05 -8.68
CA PRO A 41 26.41 7.71 -7.45
C PRO A 41 26.38 6.68 -6.32
N ALA A 42 27.03 7.01 -5.21
CA ALA A 42 26.95 6.19 -4.02
C ALA A 42 25.59 6.39 -3.35
N THR A 43 25.01 5.31 -2.84
CA THR A 43 23.83 5.39 -1.99
C THR A 43 24.28 5.44 -0.55
N GLN A 44 23.74 6.39 0.20
CA GLN A 44 23.91 6.47 1.63
C GLN A 44 22.53 6.48 2.25
N LEU A 45 22.23 5.42 2.97
CA LEU A 45 20.93 5.19 3.60
C LEU A 45 21.17 5.00 5.09
N THR A 46 20.24 5.44 5.93
CA THR A 46 20.23 5.02 7.32
C THR A 46 20.16 3.49 7.39
N LEU A 47 20.66 2.88 8.47
CA LEU A 47 20.57 1.42 8.63
C LEU A 47 19.12 0.94 8.58
N LEU A 48 18.16 1.73 9.10
CA LEU A 48 16.74 1.43 9.01
C LEU A 48 16.25 1.40 7.55
N GLU A 49 16.56 2.43 6.76
CA GLU A 49 16.20 2.47 5.35
C GLU A 49 16.86 1.31 4.59
N ALA A 50 18.15 1.07 4.80
CA ALA A 50 18.88 -0.02 4.16
C ALA A 50 18.25 -1.39 4.49
N ALA A 51 17.85 -1.62 5.74
CA ALA A 51 17.16 -2.84 6.14
C ALA A 51 15.77 -2.99 5.47
N LEU A 52 15.05 -1.88 5.27
CA LEU A 52 13.73 -1.87 4.61
C LEU A 52 13.81 -2.08 3.10
N HIS A 53 14.94 -1.75 2.46
CA HIS A 53 15.18 -2.05 1.05
C HIS A 53 15.42 -3.55 0.76
N ASN A 54 15.57 -4.37 1.80
CA ASN A 54 15.96 -5.78 1.75
C ASN A 54 17.35 -6.00 1.13
N PHE A 55 18.00 -7.11 1.51
CA PHE A 55 19.28 -7.52 0.97
C PHE A 55 19.18 -8.87 0.25
N GLU A 56 19.81 -8.97 -0.91
CA GLU A 56 19.99 -10.22 -1.62
C GLU A 56 20.98 -11.14 -0.91
N ARG A 57 20.89 -12.44 -1.21
CA ARG A 57 21.81 -13.44 -0.63
C ARG A 57 23.28 -13.13 -0.95
N LYS A 58 23.55 -12.56 -2.14
CA LYS A 58 24.91 -12.22 -2.58
C LYS A 58 25.53 -11.09 -1.75
N GLU A 59 24.73 -10.22 -1.16
CA GLU A 59 25.19 -9.08 -0.36
C GLU A 59 25.56 -9.51 1.07
N ALA A 60 24.99 -10.61 1.56
CA ALA A 60 25.24 -11.15 2.89
C ALA A 60 26.43 -12.13 2.98
N ILE A 61 27.19 -12.30 1.90
CA ILE A 61 28.38 -13.16 1.88
C ILE A 61 29.64 -12.33 1.67
N SER A 62 30.80 -12.92 1.99
CA SER A 62 32.10 -12.26 1.79
C SER A 62 32.28 -11.83 0.33
N GLY A 63 32.63 -10.56 0.11
CA GLY A 63 32.75 -9.97 -1.23
C GLY A 63 31.41 -9.57 -1.86
N GLY A 64 30.32 -9.66 -1.10
CA GLY A 64 28.99 -9.19 -1.50
C GLY A 64 28.88 -7.67 -1.62
N PHE A 65 29.75 -6.96 -0.91
CA PHE A 65 29.91 -5.52 -1.00
C PHE A 65 31.27 -5.16 -1.61
N LEU A 66 31.33 -3.95 -2.19
CA LEU A 66 32.61 -3.36 -2.57
C LEU A 66 33.43 -3.06 -1.32
N ARG A 67 34.75 -3.11 -1.44
CA ARG A 67 35.68 -2.82 -0.33
C ARG A 67 35.52 -1.41 0.27
N SER A 68 34.98 -0.49 -0.52
CA SER A 68 34.68 0.89 -0.09
C SER A 68 33.30 1.03 0.58
N ALA A 69 32.49 -0.02 0.65
CA ALA A 69 31.23 0.02 1.37
C ALA A 69 31.47 0.05 2.88
N SER A 70 30.59 0.76 3.58
CA SER A 70 30.88 1.23 4.92
C SER A 70 29.61 1.36 5.76
N ILE A 71 29.62 0.91 7.01
CA ILE A 71 28.75 1.43 8.06
C ILE A 71 29.44 2.61 8.75
N ASP A 72 28.75 3.74 8.77
CA ASP A 72 29.23 5.04 9.23
C ASP A 72 28.31 5.58 10.34
N LYS A 73 28.90 6.36 11.25
CA LYS A 73 28.20 7.10 12.30
C LYS A 73 27.75 8.44 11.73
N GLY A 74 26.52 8.53 11.25
CA GLY A 74 26.11 9.67 10.43
C GLY A 74 26.76 9.62 9.04
N VAL A 75 27.32 10.74 8.57
CA VAL A 75 27.86 10.89 7.22
C VAL A 75 29.38 10.99 7.23
N ASP A 76 30.05 10.17 6.40
CA ASP A 76 31.50 10.17 6.17
C ASP A 76 32.39 9.89 7.40
N GLU A 77 31.82 9.44 8.53
CA GLU A 77 32.56 9.04 9.73
C GLU A 77 32.41 7.54 9.96
N ARG A 78 33.51 6.77 9.87
CA ARG A 78 33.47 5.31 10.06
C ARG A 78 32.96 4.95 11.46
N HIS A 79 31.97 4.06 11.55
CA HIS A 79 31.44 3.65 12.85
C HIS A 79 32.52 2.91 13.68
N PRO A 80 32.74 3.27 14.96
CA PRO A 80 33.86 2.75 15.78
C PRO A 80 33.82 1.24 16.03
N LYS A 81 32.63 0.63 15.96
CA LYS A 81 32.49 -0.84 16.05
C LYS A 81 33.06 -1.60 14.84
N ASN A 82 33.35 -0.91 13.73
CA ASN A 82 33.90 -1.46 12.49
C ASN A 82 33.16 -2.73 12.00
N ILE A 83 31.83 -2.67 11.98
CA ILE A 83 30.99 -3.76 11.47
C ILE A 83 31.05 -3.73 9.95
N SER A 84 31.21 -4.91 9.35
CA SER A 84 31.22 -5.03 7.89
C SER A 84 29.78 -4.97 7.35
N PRO A 85 29.53 -4.28 6.23
CA PRO A 85 28.24 -4.28 5.55
C PRO A 85 27.63 -5.67 5.34
N GLU A 86 28.46 -6.67 5.02
CA GLU A 86 28.02 -8.06 4.82
C GLU A 86 27.36 -8.64 6.08
N LYS A 87 27.89 -8.34 7.27
CA LYS A 87 27.35 -8.85 8.54
C LYS A 87 26.01 -8.18 8.87
N PHE A 88 25.90 -6.90 8.56
CA PHE A 88 24.63 -6.18 8.70
C PHE A 88 23.58 -6.72 7.72
N ALA A 89 23.94 -6.91 6.45
CA ALA A 89 23.06 -7.52 5.46
C ALA A 89 22.62 -8.93 5.86
N ASP A 90 23.53 -9.74 6.38
CA ASP A 90 23.23 -11.08 6.90
C ASP A 90 22.25 -11.03 8.09
N LEU A 91 22.47 -10.11 9.05
CA LEU A 91 21.53 -9.87 10.15
C LEU A 91 20.14 -9.50 9.65
N CYS A 92 20.03 -8.55 8.72
CA CYS A 92 18.74 -8.11 8.17
C CYS A 92 17.99 -9.25 7.48
N ARG A 93 18.71 -10.13 6.75
CA ARG A 93 18.12 -11.31 6.11
C ARG A 93 17.62 -12.34 7.11
N HIS A 94 18.37 -12.58 8.18
CA HIS A 94 17.94 -13.47 9.26
C HIS A 94 16.75 -12.91 10.05
N LEU A 95 16.76 -11.60 10.34
CA LEU A 95 15.68 -10.91 11.02
C LEU A 95 14.39 -10.94 10.20
N ASN A 96 14.51 -10.80 8.88
CA ASN A 96 13.43 -10.86 7.90
C ASN A 96 12.21 -10.00 8.31
N ILE A 97 12.44 -8.69 8.41
CA ILE A 97 11.42 -7.70 8.80
C ILE A 97 10.20 -7.78 7.86
N GLY A 98 10.44 -8.03 6.57
CA GLY A 98 9.38 -8.23 5.59
C GLY A 98 8.43 -9.35 5.99
N ARG A 99 8.95 -10.53 6.35
CA ARG A 99 8.12 -11.64 6.81
C ARG A 99 7.38 -11.32 8.11
N LYS A 100 8.07 -10.74 9.09
CA LYS A 100 7.46 -10.35 10.38
C LYS A 100 6.32 -9.35 10.19
N TYR A 101 6.47 -8.42 9.26
CA TYR A 101 5.42 -7.44 8.94
C TYR A 101 4.23 -8.11 8.24
N GLN A 102 4.46 -9.07 7.35
CA GLN A 102 3.38 -9.83 6.74
C GLN A 102 2.61 -10.66 7.78
N ASP A 103 3.31 -11.37 8.66
CA ASP A 103 2.69 -12.12 9.74
C ASP A 103 1.85 -11.19 10.65
N HIS A 104 2.34 -9.97 10.92
CA HIS A 104 1.60 -8.95 11.67
C HIS A 104 0.34 -8.45 10.94
N LEU A 105 0.40 -8.26 9.62
CA LEU A 105 -0.78 -7.91 8.82
C LEU A 105 -1.80 -9.05 8.81
N GLU A 106 -1.35 -10.30 8.67
CA GLU A 106 -2.21 -11.48 8.72
C GLU A 106 -2.94 -11.60 10.06
N GLU A 107 -2.25 -11.36 11.18
CA GLU A 107 -2.87 -11.38 12.52
C GLU A 107 -4.03 -10.38 12.65
N ILE A 108 -3.88 -9.19 12.05
CA ILE A 108 -4.89 -8.12 12.12
C ILE A 108 -6.03 -8.35 11.11
N LEU A 109 -5.68 -8.73 9.89
CA LEU A 109 -6.62 -8.82 8.76
C LEU A 109 -7.32 -10.19 8.68
N GLU A 110 -6.69 -11.23 9.21
CA GLU A 110 -7.20 -12.61 9.24
C GLU A 110 -7.24 -13.20 10.67
N PRO A 111 -7.98 -12.59 11.60
CA PRO A 111 -8.04 -13.06 12.97
C PRO A 111 -8.70 -14.44 13.07
N VAL A 112 -8.19 -15.26 14.00
CA VAL A 112 -8.73 -16.58 14.31
C VAL A 112 -9.99 -16.46 15.15
N SER A 113 -11.02 -17.23 14.80
CA SER A 113 -12.29 -17.28 15.54
C SER A 113 -12.12 -17.96 16.91
N GLN A 114 -12.87 -17.52 17.92
CA GLN A 114 -12.77 -18.09 19.26
C GLN A 114 -13.42 -19.49 19.33
N PRO A 115 -13.03 -20.35 20.29
CA PRO A 115 -13.72 -21.62 20.51
C PRO A 115 -15.21 -21.40 20.77
N GLY A 116 -16.07 -21.96 19.90
CA GLY A 116 -17.53 -21.80 19.96
C GLY A 116 -18.12 -20.93 18.84
N ASP A 117 -17.29 -20.14 18.14
CA ASP A 117 -17.71 -19.40 16.96
C ASP A 117 -17.69 -20.26 15.68
N SER A 118 -18.40 -19.80 14.64
CA SER A 118 -18.17 -20.31 13.29
C SER A 118 -16.73 -20.08 12.86
N PRO A 119 -16.06 -21.01 12.14
CA PRO A 119 -14.65 -20.91 11.78
C PRO A 119 -14.23 -19.59 11.11
N MET A 120 -15.16 -18.93 10.39
CA MET A 120 -14.89 -17.67 9.66
C MET A 120 -15.42 -16.41 10.37
N ALA A 121 -16.00 -16.51 11.56
CA ALA A 121 -16.70 -15.41 12.21
C ALA A 121 -15.80 -14.18 12.43
N ALA A 122 -14.61 -14.37 12.99
CA ALA A 122 -13.68 -13.27 13.26
C ALA A 122 -13.23 -12.57 11.97
N ARG A 123 -12.85 -13.34 10.93
CA ARG A 123 -12.47 -12.81 9.62
C ARG A 123 -13.64 -12.04 8.96
N LEU A 124 -14.86 -12.56 9.01
CA LEU A 124 -16.03 -11.89 8.46
C LEU A 124 -16.34 -10.59 9.21
N ASN A 125 -16.16 -10.57 10.53
CA ASN A 125 -16.33 -9.37 11.35
C ASN A 125 -15.25 -8.31 11.06
N ALA A 126 -13.99 -8.71 10.89
CA ALA A 126 -12.93 -7.80 10.47
C ALA A 126 -13.26 -7.18 9.10
N ARG A 127 -13.60 -8.03 8.12
CA ARG A 127 -13.97 -7.60 6.76
C ARG A 127 -15.21 -6.69 6.76
N SER A 128 -16.21 -6.99 7.59
CA SER A 128 -17.45 -6.18 7.63
C SER A 128 -17.20 -4.76 8.13
N ARG A 129 -16.21 -4.56 9.01
CA ARG A 129 -15.80 -3.21 9.45
C ARG A 129 -15.19 -2.40 8.31
N PHE A 130 -14.32 -3.00 7.49
CA PHE A 130 -13.77 -2.33 6.31
C PHE A 130 -14.88 -1.98 5.31
N ILE A 131 -15.78 -2.92 5.01
CA ILE A 131 -16.93 -2.67 4.14
C ILE A 131 -17.81 -1.55 4.70
N ALA A 132 -18.08 -1.54 6.01
CA ALA A 132 -18.89 -0.50 6.63
C ALA A 132 -18.22 0.88 6.53
N ASN A 133 -16.90 0.95 6.68
CA ASN A 133 -16.13 2.18 6.52
C ASN A 133 -16.17 2.66 5.06
N ASP A 134 -15.91 1.78 4.09
CA ASP A 134 -15.99 2.11 2.65
C ASP A 134 -17.39 2.61 2.26
N LEU A 135 -18.46 1.98 2.78
CA LEU A 135 -19.83 2.41 2.52
C LEU A 135 -20.14 3.78 3.14
N ALA A 136 -19.62 4.06 4.33
CA ALA A 136 -19.77 5.37 4.97
C ALA A 136 -19.04 6.47 4.18
N ASP A 137 -17.83 6.17 3.68
CA ASP A 137 -17.07 7.07 2.80
C ASP A 137 -17.82 7.31 1.48
N MET A 138 -18.35 6.26 0.84
CA MET A 138 -19.17 6.40 -0.36
C MET A 138 -20.40 7.29 -0.13
N GLU A 139 -21.10 7.12 0.99
CA GLU A 139 -22.24 7.98 1.34
C GLU A 139 -21.84 9.44 1.49
N LEU A 140 -20.77 9.70 2.26
CA LEU A 140 -20.26 11.04 2.48
C LEU A 140 -19.86 11.70 1.16
N TYR A 141 -19.08 11.00 0.35
CA TYR A 141 -18.58 11.51 -0.93
C TYR A 141 -19.71 11.75 -1.93
N ALA A 142 -20.71 10.86 -2.01
CA ALA A 142 -21.86 11.06 -2.91
C ALA A 142 -22.68 12.29 -2.50
N ARG A 143 -22.92 12.49 -1.20
CA ARG A 143 -23.58 13.69 -0.68
C ARG A 143 -22.79 14.95 -0.98
N ALA A 144 -21.48 14.94 -0.76
CA ALA A 144 -20.61 16.07 -1.06
C ALA A 144 -20.57 16.40 -2.56
N ALA A 145 -20.45 15.38 -3.41
CA ALA A 145 -20.41 15.52 -4.86
C ALA A 145 -21.71 16.11 -5.42
N PHE A 146 -22.87 15.70 -4.90
CA PHE A 146 -24.16 16.27 -5.28
C PHE A 146 -24.25 17.76 -4.91
N LEU A 147 -23.85 18.13 -3.69
CA LEU A 147 -23.84 19.54 -3.24
C LEU A 147 -22.90 20.40 -4.09
N ARG A 148 -21.78 19.83 -4.55
CA ARG A 148 -20.81 20.46 -5.45
C ARG A 148 -21.21 20.39 -6.93
N LYS A 149 -22.35 19.77 -7.26
CA LYS A 149 -22.83 19.56 -8.64
C LYS A 149 -21.87 18.72 -9.51
N HIS A 150 -21.05 17.87 -8.89
CA HIS A 150 -20.21 16.90 -9.61
C HIS A 150 -21.00 15.67 -10.08
N ILE A 151 -22.13 15.39 -9.42
CA ILE A 151 -23.07 14.33 -9.81
C ILE A 151 -24.50 14.86 -9.74
N SER A 152 -25.39 14.24 -10.52
CA SER A 152 -26.82 14.50 -10.56
C SER A 152 -27.56 13.86 -9.37
N GLY A 153 -28.81 14.28 -9.17
CA GLY A 153 -29.70 13.68 -8.16
C GLY A 153 -29.94 12.18 -8.37
N PRO A 154 -30.25 11.73 -9.61
CA PRO A 154 -30.36 10.30 -9.91
C PRO A 154 -29.08 9.51 -9.63
N ALA A 155 -27.91 10.06 -9.96
CA ALA A 155 -26.61 9.44 -9.66
C ALA A 155 -26.40 9.31 -8.14
N GLN A 156 -26.69 10.37 -7.38
CA GLN A 156 -26.62 10.32 -5.92
C GLN A 156 -27.57 9.27 -5.34
N ALA A 157 -28.83 9.24 -5.80
CA ALA A 157 -29.82 8.28 -5.33
C ALA A 157 -29.37 6.83 -5.58
N ALA A 158 -28.83 6.56 -6.77
CA ALA A 158 -28.28 5.24 -7.11
C ALA A 158 -27.16 4.82 -6.15
N VAL A 159 -26.21 5.71 -5.84
CA VAL A 159 -25.14 5.41 -4.88
C VAL A 159 -25.70 5.19 -3.47
N LEU A 160 -26.67 5.99 -3.03
CA LEU A 160 -27.27 5.81 -1.71
C LEU A 160 -28.07 4.50 -1.59
N ASP A 161 -28.70 4.04 -2.66
CA ASP A 161 -29.35 2.72 -2.69
C ASP A 161 -28.34 1.59 -2.51
N VAL A 162 -27.17 1.71 -3.13
CA VAL A 162 -26.05 0.76 -2.99
C VAL A 162 -25.54 0.74 -1.55
N VAL A 163 -25.29 1.93 -0.97
CA VAL A 163 -24.86 2.07 0.43
C VAL A 163 -25.86 1.42 1.39
N LYS A 164 -27.15 1.64 1.16
CA LYS A 164 -28.24 1.07 1.96
C LYS A 164 -28.49 -0.42 1.67
N ARG A 165 -27.72 -1.03 0.78
CA ARG A 165 -27.85 -2.43 0.35
C ARG A 165 -29.27 -2.75 -0.15
N GLN A 166 -29.86 -1.81 -0.89
CA GLN A 166 -31.13 -2.06 -1.55
C GLN A 166 -31.00 -3.23 -2.53
N SER A 167 -32.04 -4.06 -2.63
CA SER A 167 -32.00 -5.26 -3.46
C SER A 167 -31.87 -4.97 -4.96
N LYS A 168 -32.31 -3.79 -5.41
CA LYS A 168 -32.29 -3.34 -6.80
C LYS A 168 -31.98 -1.84 -6.88
N PRO A 169 -30.71 -1.42 -6.72
CA PRO A 169 -30.32 -0.04 -6.93
C PRO A 169 -30.55 0.34 -8.40
N MET A 170 -31.13 1.52 -8.62
CA MET A 170 -31.50 2.00 -9.95
C MET A 170 -30.79 3.31 -10.27
N PHE A 171 -30.27 3.44 -11.48
CA PHE A 171 -29.75 4.69 -12.03
C PHE A 171 -30.51 5.00 -13.32
N ASN A 172 -31.17 6.15 -13.37
CA ASN A 172 -32.01 6.58 -14.52
C ASN A 172 -33.05 5.52 -14.95
N GLY A 173 -33.64 4.82 -13.97
CA GLY A 173 -34.68 3.82 -14.22
C GLY A 173 -34.17 2.45 -14.70
N LEU A 174 -32.85 2.25 -14.73
CA LEU A 174 -32.20 0.97 -15.08
C LEU A 174 -31.38 0.44 -13.89
N PRO A 175 -31.23 -0.90 -13.74
CA PRO A 175 -30.39 -1.47 -12.70
C PRO A 175 -28.96 -0.93 -12.76
N VAL A 176 -28.34 -0.69 -11.61
CA VAL A 176 -26.93 -0.26 -11.54
C VAL A 176 -25.99 -1.42 -11.83
N VAL A 177 -24.93 -1.15 -12.59
CA VAL A 177 -23.80 -2.05 -12.84
C VAL A 177 -22.52 -1.38 -12.36
N PHE A 178 -21.63 -2.21 -11.80
CA PHE A 178 -20.28 -1.81 -11.40
C PHE A 178 -19.27 -2.43 -12.33
N GLU A 179 -18.31 -1.63 -12.79
CA GLU A 179 -17.17 -2.12 -13.55
C GLU A 179 -15.88 -1.58 -12.96
N TYR A 180 -14.85 -2.42 -12.93
CA TYR A 180 -13.51 -2.00 -12.58
C TYR A 180 -12.84 -1.35 -13.78
N ILE A 181 -11.96 -0.39 -13.51
CA ILE A 181 -11.17 0.25 -14.54
C ILE A 181 -9.81 -0.43 -14.64
N THR A 182 -9.39 -0.68 -15.86
CA THR A 182 -8.03 -1.13 -16.16
C THR A 182 -7.24 -0.02 -16.83
N LEU A 183 -6.02 0.22 -16.35
CA LEU A 183 -5.06 1.12 -16.98
C LEU A 183 -3.87 0.29 -17.45
N LEU A 184 -3.56 0.35 -18.75
CA LEU A 184 -2.46 -0.41 -19.37
C LEU A 184 -2.52 -1.92 -19.07
N GLY A 185 -3.72 -2.49 -19.02
CA GLY A 185 -3.95 -3.91 -18.72
C GLY A 185 -3.90 -4.28 -17.23
N VAL A 186 -3.76 -3.30 -16.33
CA VAL A 186 -3.76 -3.51 -14.88
C VAL A 186 -5.03 -2.92 -14.28
N GLU A 187 -5.81 -3.73 -13.56
CA GLU A 187 -6.96 -3.24 -12.80
C GLU A 187 -6.51 -2.25 -11.73
N ILE A 188 -7.18 -1.10 -11.66
CA ILE A 188 -6.97 -0.11 -10.60
C ILE A 188 -7.86 -0.51 -9.42
N PRO A 189 -7.29 -0.96 -8.29
CA PRO A 189 -8.10 -1.40 -7.16
C PRO A 189 -8.95 -0.26 -6.61
N ARG A 190 -10.18 -0.59 -6.20
CA ARG A 190 -11.17 0.31 -5.55
C ARG A 190 -11.70 1.46 -6.42
N VAL A 191 -11.15 1.69 -7.62
CA VAL A 191 -11.73 2.62 -8.58
C VAL A 191 -12.82 1.89 -9.36
N VAL A 192 -14.04 2.41 -9.32
CA VAL A 192 -15.20 1.76 -9.93
C VAL A 192 -16.01 2.73 -10.77
N LEU A 193 -16.47 2.21 -11.90
CA LEU A 193 -17.47 2.84 -12.73
C LEU A 193 -18.85 2.38 -12.28
N ILE A 194 -19.75 3.33 -12.05
CA ILE A 194 -21.15 3.09 -11.69
C ILE A 194 -21.99 3.58 -12.87
N LYS A 195 -22.67 2.66 -13.55
CA LYS A 195 -23.45 2.99 -14.74
C LYS A 195 -24.78 2.24 -14.76
N PRO A 196 -25.81 2.75 -15.45
CA PRO A 196 -27.01 1.96 -15.67
C PRO A 196 -26.69 0.77 -16.58
N GLN A 197 -27.37 -0.35 -16.35
CA GLN A 197 -27.29 -1.53 -17.21
C GLN A 197 -27.78 -1.15 -18.61
N ALA A 198 -26.86 -1.16 -19.58
CA ALA A 198 -27.21 -0.88 -20.97
C ALA A 198 -28.13 -1.99 -21.50
N THR A 199 -29.31 -1.60 -21.99
CA THR A 199 -30.24 -2.50 -22.69
C THR A 199 -30.00 -2.54 -24.20
N TRP A 200 -29.28 -1.55 -24.75
CA TRP A 200 -28.92 -1.45 -26.17
C TRP A 200 -27.49 -0.89 -26.32
N THR A 201 -26.74 -1.37 -27.30
CA THR A 201 -25.30 -1.05 -27.52
C THR A 201 -25.02 0.37 -28.01
N PHE A 202 -26.05 1.13 -28.41
CA PHE A 202 -25.89 2.47 -28.99
C PHE A 202 -26.31 3.62 -28.07
N THR A 203 -26.77 3.30 -26.85
CA THR A 203 -27.22 4.32 -25.90
C THR A 203 -26.02 4.83 -25.12
N GLN A 204 -25.62 6.08 -25.37
CA GLN A 204 -24.75 6.79 -24.45
C GLN A 204 -25.50 6.97 -23.13
N VAL A 205 -24.99 6.36 -22.07
CA VAL A 205 -25.58 6.45 -20.74
C VAL A 205 -24.62 7.20 -19.82
N PRO A 206 -25.13 8.14 -19.00
CA PRO A 206 -24.28 8.80 -18.03
C PRO A 206 -23.76 7.77 -17.04
N LEU A 207 -22.52 8.01 -16.62
CA LEU A 207 -21.78 7.12 -15.74
C LEU A 207 -21.13 7.95 -14.67
N VAL A 208 -20.90 7.33 -13.52
CA VAL A 208 -20.27 7.96 -12.38
C VAL A 208 -18.97 7.22 -12.11
N LEU A 209 -17.87 7.95 -12.14
CA LEU A 209 -16.57 7.46 -11.71
C LEU A 209 -16.44 7.67 -10.20
N TYR A 210 -16.10 6.60 -9.48
CA TYR A 210 -15.74 6.65 -8.07
C TYR A 210 -14.23 6.42 -7.91
N VAL A 211 -13.53 7.44 -7.41
CA VAL A 211 -12.12 7.39 -7.03
C VAL A 211 -12.03 7.67 -5.51
N PRO A 212 -11.90 6.63 -4.67
CA PRO A 212 -11.78 6.81 -3.23
C PRO A 212 -10.65 7.77 -2.87
N HIS A 213 -10.91 8.71 -1.97
CA HIS A 213 -9.95 9.69 -1.46
C HIS A 213 -9.32 10.63 -2.52
N ASP A 214 -9.89 10.76 -3.72
CA ASP A 214 -9.48 11.83 -4.65
C ASP A 214 -9.70 13.20 -3.98
N PRO A 215 -8.64 14.04 -3.81
CA PRO A 215 -8.79 15.34 -3.17
C PRO A 215 -9.69 16.31 -3.95
N VAL A 216 -9.89 16.08 -5.25
CA VAL A 216 -10.65 16.96 -6.15
C VAL A 216 -12.09 16.50 -6.28
N ALA A 217 -12.33 15.29 -6.80
CA ALA A 217 -13.67 14.81 -7.09
C ALA A 217 -13.81 13.29 -6.91
N PRO A 218 -13.98 12.79 -5.66
CA PRO A 218 -14.16 11.37 -5.40
C PRO A 218 -15.30 10.73 -6.19
N PHE A 219 -16.37 11.47 -6.44
CA PHE A 219 -17.41 11.12 -7.39
C PHE A 219 -17.51 12.20 -8.46
N LYS A 220 -17.53 11.76 -9.72
CA LYS A 220 -17.75 12.63 -10.87
C LYS A 220 -18.60 11.91 -11.92
N GLU A 221 -19.64 12.59 -12.38
CA GLU A 221 -20.50 12.11 -13.45
C GLU A 221 -20.00 12.59 -14.81
N PHE A 222 -20.09 11.71 -15.80
CA PHE A 222 -19.71 11.95 -17.18
C PHE A 222 -20.84 11.52 -18.10
N ALA A 223 -20.97 12.16 -19.26
CA ALA A 223 -22.03 11.84 -20.21
C ALA A 223 -21.76 10.51 -20.93
N THR A 224 -20.49 10.18 -21.15
CA THR A 224 -20.05 9.02 -21.94
C THR A 224 -18.75 8.43 -21.39
N LEU A 225 -18.43 7.19 -21.77
CA LEU A 225 -17.16 6.56 -21.41
C LEU A 225 -15.95 7.26 -22.03
N ALA A 226 -16.12 7.85 -23.22
CA ALA A 226 -15.07 8.57 -23.93
C ALA A 226 -14.62 9.86 -23.21
N GLU A 227 -15.37 10.35 -22.22
CA GLU A 227 -14.96 11.48 -21.38
C GLU A 227 -14.11 11.06 -20.16
N VAL A 228 -14.01 9.75 -19.91
CA VAL A 228 -13.22 9.16 -18.82
C VAL A 228 -11.85 8.67 -19.32
N GLU A 229 -11.78 8.21 -20.57
CA GLU A 229 -10.55 7.80 -21.27
C GLU A 229 -9.64 8.99 -21.62
#